data_AF-A0A6G1FXB6-F1
#
_entry.id   AF-A0A6G1FXB6-F1
#
_cell.length_a   1.000
_cell.length_b   1.000
_cell.length_c   1.000
_cell.angle_alpha   90.00
_cell.angle_beta   90.00
_cell.angle_gamma   90.00
#
_symmetry.space_group_name_H-M   'P 1'
#
loop_
_entity.id
_entity.type
_entity.pdbx_description
1 polymer ?
#
loop_
_entity_poly.entity_id
_entity_poly.type
_entity_poly.pdbx_seq_one_letter_code
_entity_poly.pdbx_strand_id
1 'polypeptide(L)'
;MQFSLAVLAALVPAIWAQCPSVEFIYARATTEPPQNYGNDFDGAAAQTWSRGYGAAGYSLFTNITALIPDAAGHPVHYPASMGDSMPIGVQDYLSHLGETAQRCPDTKFALGGHSQGGMVTVQVIPQIPANILSRVISVTMFGSPACPTQVSGRCMSYCHSGDFVSDSA
;
A
#
# COMPACT_ATOMS: atom_id res chain seq x y z
N MET A 1 -10.21 42.35 47.97
CA MET A 1 -9.08 42.07 47.04
C MET A 1 -9.51 40.91 46.16
N GLN A 2 -9.83 41.17 44.90
CA GLN A 2 -10.37 40.18 43.97
C GLN A 2 -9.29 39.84 42.96
N PHE A 3 -8.74 38.63 43.04
CA PHE A 3 -7.76 38.13 42.08
C PHE A 3 -8.53 37.45 40.93
N SER A 4 -8.52 38.09 39.75
CA SER A 4 -8.97 37.45 38.51
C SER A 4 -7.91 36.46 38.03
N LEU A 5 -8.25 35.17 37.96
CA LEU A 5 -7.47 34.18 37.22
C LEU A 5 -7.75 34.36 35.72
N ALA A 6 -6.73 34.76 34.96
CA ALA A 6 -6.75 34.65 33.51
C ALA A 6 -6.42 33.20 33.12
N VAL A 7 -7.38 32.51 32.52
CA VAL A 7 -7.16 31.20 31.90
C VAL A 7 -6.52 31.42 30.53
N LEU A 8 -5.23 31.12 30.39
CA LEU A 8 -4.59 30.99 29.08
C LEU A 8 -5.04 29.66 28.45
N ALA A 9 -5.91 29.72 27.45
CA ALA A 9 -6.15 28.59 26.57
C ALA A 9 -4.90 28.33 25.72
N ALA A 10 -4.22 27.21 25.96
CA ALA A 10 -3.13 26.76 25.10
C ALA A 10 -3.68 26.41 23.72
N LEU A 11 -3.31 27.19 22.70
CA LEU A 11 -3.49 26.82 21.30
C LEU A 11 -2.50 25.70 20.99
N VAL A 12 -2.89 24.45 21.24
CA VAL A 12 -2.18 23.30 20.67
C VAL A 12 -2.43 23.37 19.16
N PRO A 13 -1.41 23.57 18.31
CA PRO A 13 -1.63 23.45 16.89
C PRO A 13 -2.14 22.05 16.65
N ALA A 14 -3.33 21.93 16.07
CA ALA A 14 -3.77 20.68 15.49
C ALA A 14 -2.72 20.33 14.44
N ILE A 15 -1.85 19.36 14.75
CA ILE A 15 -1.00 18.72 13.78
C ILE A 15 -1.97 17.86 12.96
N TRP A 16 -2.70 18.50 12.04
CA TRP A 16 -3.40 17.77 11.00
C TRP A 16 -2.32 16.95 10.32
N ALA A 17 -2.47 15.62 10.31
CA ALA A 17 -1.60 14.77 9.52
C ALA A 17 -1.62 15.35 8.10
N GLN A 18 -0.49 15.94 7.68
CA GLN A 18 -0.38 16.56 6.37
C GLN A 18 -0.69 15.49 5.32
N CYS A 19 -1.58 15.80 4.39
CA CYS A 19 -1.90 14.88 3.30
C CYS A 19 -0.67 14.70 2.42
N PRO A 20 -0.22 13.45 2.17
CA PRO A 20 0.95 13.23 1.33
C PRO A 20 0.63 13.61 -0.12
N SER A 21 1.60 14.18 -0.83
CA SER A 21 1.47 14.38 -2.28
C SER A 21 1.24 13.06 -3.02
N VAL A 22 1.96 12.01 -2.60
CA VAL A 22 1.86 10.64 -3.12
C VAL A 22 1.78 9.65 -1.97
N GLU A 23 0.85 8.71 -2.06
CA GLU A 23 0.81 7.55 -1.17
C GLU A 23 1.09 6.26 -1.94
N PHE A 24 2.09 5.51 -1.46
CA PHE A 24 2.49 4.22 -2.01
C PHE A 24 1.83 3.07 -1.24
N ILE A 25 0.92 2.35 -1.88
CA ILE A 25 0.25 1.19 -1.31
C ILE A 25 0.77 -0.08 -1.97
N TYR A 26 1.16 -1.07 -1.19
CA TYR A 26 1.85 -2.25 -1.72
C TYR A 26 1.54 -3.54 -0.97
N ALA A 27 1.21 -4.60 -1.72
CA ALA A 27 1.00 -5.95 -1.19
C ALA A 27 2.22 -6.85 -1.47
N ARG A 28 2.80 -7.43 -0.42
CA ARG A 28 4.01 -8.26 -0.48
C ARG A 28 3.78 -9.65 -1.09
N ALA A 29 4.83 -10.42 -1.34
CA ALA A 29 4.71 -11.80 -1.80
C ALA A 29 4.43 -12.78 -0.66
N THR A 30 4.06 -13.99 -1.06
CA THR A 30 3.86 -15.13 -0.16
C THR A 30 5.09 -15.34 0.71
N THR A 31 4.82 -15.64 1.99
CA THR A 31 5.76 -15.80 3.10
C THR A 31 6.72 -14.65 3.38
N GLU A 32 6.63 -13.50 2.69
CA GLU A 32 7.45 -12.36 3.06
C GLU A 32 7.06 -11.87 4.47
N PRO A 33 8.04 -11.65 5.37
CA PRO A 33 7.74 -11.30 6.74
C PRO A 33 7.16 -9.88 6.86
N PRO A 34 6.43 -9.59 7.95
CA PRO A 34 6.12 -8.23 8.32
C PRO A 34 7.38 -7.43 8.70
N GLN A 35 7.26 -6.11 8.79
CA GLN A 35 8.35 -5.25 9.25
C GLN A 35 8.78 -5.63 10.68
N ASN A 36 10.09 -5.54 10.94
CA ASN A 36 10.69 -5.76 12.25
C ASN A 36 10.49 -7.18 12.81
N TYR A 37 10.39 -8.19 11.94
CA TYR A 37 10.29 -9.58 12.35
C TYR A 37 11.58 -10.34 12.08
N GLY A 38 11.87 -11.33 12.94
CA GLY A 38 13.05 -12.19 12.83
C GLY A 38 12.96 -13.17 11.66
N ASN A 39 13.66 -14.30 11.77
CA ASN A 39 13.82 -15.28 10.70
C ASN A 39 12.64 -16.26 10.51
N ASP A 40 11.60 -16.22 11.35
CA ASP A 40 10.39 -17.03 11.18
C ASP A 40 9.38 -16.33 10.25
N PHE A 41 9.69 -16.33 8.96
CA PHE A 41 8.91 -15.58 7.98
C PHE A 41 7.51 -16.16 7.79
N ASP A 42 7.40 -17.48 7.70
CA ASP A 42 6.12 -18.19 7.50
C ASP A 42 5.19 -18.00 8.70
N GLY A 43 5.69 -18.16 9.92
CA GLY A 43 4.91 -17.98 11.14
C GLY A 43 4.42 -16.55 11.31
N ALA A 44 5.25 -15.57 10.93
CA ALA A 44 4.87 -14.15 10.93
C ALA A 44 3.85 -13.81 9.86
N ALA A 45 4.05 -14.32 8.64
CA ALA A 45 3.15 -14.09 7.51
C ALA A 45 1.80 -14.78 7.70
N ALA A 46 1.69 -15.81 8.54
CA ALA A 46 0.41 -16.44 8.89
C ALA A 46 -0.49 -15.57 9.79
N GLN A 47 0.03 -14.48 10.36
CA GLN A 47 -0.73 -13.66 11.29
C GLN A 47 -1.59 -12.62 10.57
N THR A 48 -2.83 -12.46 11.02
CA THR A 48 -3.76 -11.44 10.49
C THR A 48 -3.31 -10.01 10.76
N TRP A 49 -2.48 -9.80 11.79
CA TRP A 49 -1.92 -8.49 12.10
C TRP A 49 -0.68 -8.13 11.24
N SER A 50 -0.21 -9.03 10.37
CA SER A 50 1.07 -8.88 9.68
C SER A 50 1.05 -7.78 8.62
N ARG A 51 2.00 -6.83 8.75
CA ARG A 51 2.20 -5.69 7.83
C ARG A 51 3.64 -5.63 7.40
N GLY A 52 3.88 -5.57 6.08
CA GLY A 52 5.22 -5.41 5.56
C GLY A 52 5.22 -5.14 4.06
N TYR A 53 6.29 -4.51 3.58
CA TYR A 53 6.45 -4.22 2.16
C TYR A 53 7.07 -5.37 1.37
N GLY A 54 7.68 -6.36 2.04
CA GLY A 54 8.58 -7.29 1.37
C GLY A 54 9.82 -6.60 0.82
N ALA A 55 10.71 -7.35 0.19
CA ALA A 55 11.97 -6.80 -0.32
C ALA A 55 11.74 -5.80 -1.46
N ALA A 56 10.89 -6.17 -2.43
CA ALA A 56 10.60 -5.34 -3.60
C ALA A 56 9.88 -4.04 -3.21
N GLY A 57 8.82 -4.15 -2.40
CA GLY A 57 8.07 -2.97 -1.93
C GLY A 57 8.92 -2.05 -1.06
N TYR A 58 9.80 -2.59 -0.21
CA TYR A 58 10.66 -1.78 0.66
C TYR A 58 11.67 -0.97 -0.16
N SER A 59 12.26 -1.60 -1.19
CA SER A 59 13.14 -0.92 -2.13
C SER A 59 12.41 0.20 -2.87
N LEU A 60 11.21 -0.06 -3.40
CA LEU A 60 10.39 0.96 -4.06
C LEU A 60 10.05 2.12 -3.11
N PHE A 61 9.55 1.81 -1.91
CA PHE A 61 9.15 2.82 -0.93
C PHE A 61 10.33 3.72 -0.51
N THR A 62 11.52 3.13 -0.30
CA THR A 62 12.73 3.87 0.04
C THR A 62 13.14 4.82 -1.08
N ASN A 63 13.05 4.40 -2.34
CA ASN A 63 13.38 5.25 -3.48
C ASN A 63 12.32 6.35 -3.71
N ILE A 64 11.03 6.03 -3.56
CA ILE A 64 9.93 7.00 -3.67
C ILE A 64 10.11 8.11 -2.64
N THR A 65 10.32 7.75 -1.36
CA THR A 65 10.47 8.73 -0.28
C THR A 65 11.76 9.54 -0.36
N ALA A 66 12.82 9.00 -0.99
CA ALA A 66 14.01 9.78 -1.30
C ALA A 66 13.79 10.85 -2.38
N LEU A 67 12.91 10.58 -3.36
CA LEU A 67 12.60 11.50 -4.47
C LEU A 67 11.45 12.46 -4.14
N ILE A 68 10.51 12.02 -3.32
CA ILE A 68 9.29 12.74 -2.93
C ILE A 68 9.25 12.73 -1.39
N PRO A 69 9.86 13.72 -0.72
CA PRO A 69 10.06 13.68 0.73
C PRO A 69 8.78 13.65 1.58
N ASP A 70 7.65 14.12 1.04
CA ASP A 70 6.35 14.09 1.70
C ASP A 70 5.50 12.86 1.32
N ALA A 71 6.07 11.92 0.55
CA ALA A 71 5.37 10.68 0.23
C ALA A 71 5.14 9.84 1.49
N ALA A 72 3.95 9.25 1.57
CA ALA A 72 3.61 8.27 2.59
C ALA A 72 3.50 6.88 1.96
N GLY A 73 3.34 5.87 2.80
CA GLY A 73 3.06 4.55 2.30
C GLY A 73 2.24 3.69 3.25
N HIS A 74 1.57 2.72 2.66
CA HIS A 74 0.80 1.69 3.34
C HIS A 74 1.24 0.30 2.88
N PRO A 75 1.92 -0.46 3.75
CA PRO A 75 2.11 -1.88 3.51
C PRO A 75 0.80 -2.59 3.80
N VAL A 76 0.21 -3.23 2.78
CA VAL A 76 -1.10 -3.89 2.90
C VAL A 76 -1.06 -4.88 4.06
N HIS A 77 -2.09 -4.80 4.88
CA HIS A 77 -2.21 -5.52 6.14
C HIS A 77 -3.00 -6.80 5.93
N TYR A 78 -2.27 -7.89 5.76
CA TYR A 78 -2.86 -9.20 5.54
C TYR A 78 -1.82 -10.29 5.81
N PRO A 79 -2.25 -11.51 6.17
CA PRO A 79 -1.38 -12.66 6.10
C PRO A 79 -0.90 -12.80 4.66
N ALA A 80 0.39 -12.83 4.39
CA ALA A 80 0.87 -13.19 3.06
C ALA A 80 1.19 -14.69 3.05
N SER A 81 0.29 -15.52 3.56
CA SER A 81 0.58 -16.94 3.80
C SER A 81 0.29 -17.79 2.57
N MET A 82 0.67 -19.07 2.61
CA MET A 82 0.28 -20.06 1.60
C MET A 82 -1.22 -20.41 1.64
N GLY A 83 -1.95 -19.98 2.67
CA GLY A 83 -3.40 -20.14 2.79
C GLY A 83 -4.21 -19.02 2.12
N ASP A 84 -5.53 -19.06 2.29
CA ASP A 84 -6.45 -18.09 1.70
C ASP A 84 -6.36 -16.72 2.39
N SER A 85 -5.43 -15.90 1.89
CA SER A 85 -5.08 -14.63 2.54
C SER A 85 -5.39 -13.41 1.67
N MET A 86 -5.50 -13.61 0.35
CA MET A 86 -5.76 -12.54 -0.61
C MET A 86 -7.04 -11.75 -0.33
N PRO A 87 -8.17 -12.35 0.08
CA PRO A 87 -9.39 -11.58 0.37
C PRO A 87 -9.17 -10.54 1.49
N ILE A 88 -8.36 -10.87 2.50
CA ILE A 88 -7.99 -9.93 3.58
C ILE A 88 -7.16 -8.78 3.00
N GLY A 89 -6.19 -9.11 2.13
CA GLY A 89 -5.37 -8.12 1.44
C GLY A 89 -6.18 -7.17 0.56
N VAL A 90 -7.12 -7.69 -0.22
CA VAL A 90 -8.00 -6.88 -1.08
C VAL A 90 -8.85 -5.93 -0.23
N GLN A 91 -9.42 -6.43 0.88
CA GLN A 91 -10.25 -5.63 1.77
C GLN A 91 -9.46 -4.50 2.44
N ASP A 92 -8.27 -4.78 2.98
CA ASP A 92 -7.42 -3.76 3.61
C ASP A 92 -6.97 -2.70 2.59
N TYR A 93 -6.55 -3.14 1.41
CA TYR A 93 -6.10 -2.27 0.33
C TYR A 93 -7.22 -1.28 -0.08
N LEU A 94 -8.42 -1.79 -0.36
CA LEU A 94 -9.56 -0.95 -0.75
C LEU A 94 -10.01 -0.01 0.38
N SER A 95 -10.04 -0.49 1.64
CA SER A 95 -10.40 0.34 2.79
C SER A 95 -9.43 1.50 2.95
N HIS A 96 -8.13 1.21 2.97
CA HIS A 96 -7.10 2.22 3.16
C HIS A 96 -7.04 3.22 2.01
N LEU A 97 -7.14 2.74 0.77
CA LEU A 97 -7.22 3.59 -0.42
C LEU A 97 -8.43 4.53 -0.34
N GLY A 98 -9.61 4.01 0.02
CA GLY A 98 -10.85 4.78 0.14
C GLY A 98 -10.81 5.82 1.26
N GLU A 99 -10.32 5.43 2.44
CA GLU A 99 -10.17 6.31 3.60
C GLU A 99 -9.20 7.46 3.31
N THR A 100 -8.04 7.15 2.73
CA THR A 100 -7.07 8.16 2.32
C THR A 100 -7.64 9.07 1.25
N ALA A 101 -8.31 8.49 0.24
CA ALA A 101 -8.96 9.23 -0.83
C ALA A 101 -10.01 10.24 -0.32
N GLN A 102 -10.71 9.93 0.77
CA GLN A 102 -11.69 10.81 1.42
C GLN A 102 -11.02 11.88 2.28
N ARG A 103 -10.02 11.48 3.07
CA ARG A 103 -9.29 12.38 3.98
C ARG A 103 -8.41 13.38 3.23
N CYS A 104 -7.85 12.94 2.10
CA CYS A 104 -6.87 13.65 1.30
C CYS A 104 -7.29 13.65 -0.18
N PRO A 105 -8.13 14.60 -0.62
CA PRO A 105 -8.69 14.61 -1.97
C PRO A 105 -7.65 14.84 -3.07
N ASP A 106 -6.50 15.45 -2.74
CA ASP A 106 -5.45 15.77 -3.72
C ASP A 106 -4.35 14.70 -3.83
N THR A 107 -4.24 13.81 -2.83
CA THR A 107 -3.23 12.73 -2.81
C THR A 107 -3.33 11.87 -4.05
N LYS A 108 -2.18 11.61 -4.67
CA LYS A 108 -2.01 10.66 -5.76
C LYS A 108 -1.58 9.29 -5.22
N PHE A 109 -1.91 8.25 -5.96
CA PHE A 109 -1.63 6.88 -5.52
C PHE A 109 -0.64 6.18 -6.44
N ALA A 110 0.40 5.62 -5.85
CA ALA A 110 1.26 4.64 -6.46
C ALA A 110 0.90 3.27 -5.88
N LEU A 111 0.51 2.33 -6.74
CA LEU A 111 0.05 1.01 -6.32
C LEU A 111 1.08 -0.06 -6.70
N GLY A 112 1.07 -1.20 -6.01
CA GLY A 112 1.84 -2.34 -6.49
C GLY A 112 1.67 -3.61 -5.70
N GLY A 113 2.34 -4.65 -6.19
CA GLY A 113 2.50 -5.89 -5.45
C GLY A 113 3.49 -6.87 -6.07
N HIS A 114 3.76 -7.96 -5.37
CA HIS A 114 4.67 -9.02 -5.80
C HIS A 114 4.00 -10.38 -5.62
N SER A 115 4.05 -11.26 -6.62
CA SER A 115 3.48 -12.61 -6.56
C SER A 115 2.02 -12.61 -6.07
N GLN A 116 1.71 -13.22 -4.91
CA GLN A 116 0.37 -13.16 -4.29
C GLN A 116 -0.14 -11.73 -4.10
N GLY A 117 0.71 -10.78 -3.68
CA GLY A 117 0.33 -9.38 -3.54
C GLY A 117 0.07 -8.68 -4.89
N GLY A 118 0.69 -9.15 -5.97
CA GLY A 118 0.33 -8.72 -7.32
C GLY A 118 -1.07 -9.17 -7.72
N MET A 119 -1.43 -10.43 -7.41
CA MET A 119 -2.78 -10.92 -7.61
C MET A 119 -3.82 -10.14 -6.77
N VAL A 120 -3.48 -9.77 -5.52
CA VAL A 120 -4.29 -8.85 -4.70
C VAL A 120 -4.49 -7.53 -5.44
N THR A 121 -3.41 -6.93 -5.94
CA THR A 121 -3.45 -5.65 -6.65
C THR A 121 -4.32 -5.70 -7.93
N VAL A 122 -4.21 -6.79 -8.69
CA VAL A 122 -5.05 -7.04 -9.88
C VAL A 122 -6.53 -7.16 -9.52
N GLN A 123 -6.88 -7.75 -8.38
CA GLN A 123 -8.27 -7.81 -7.90
C GLN A 123 -8.78 -6.46 -7.38
N VAL A 124 -7.90 -5.64 -6.80
CA VAL A 124 -8.23 -4.31 -6.28
C VAL A 124 -8.58 -3.34 -7.42
N ILE A 125 -7.77 -3.27 -8.47
CA ILE A 125 -7.88 -2.24 -9.51
C ILE A 125 -9.29 -2.11 -10.13
N PRO A 126 -9.98 -3.18 -10.56
CA PRO A 126 -11.32 -3.10 -11.13
C PRO A 126 -12.39 -2.59 -10.14
N GLN A 127 -12.12 -2.66 -8.84
CA GLN A 127 -13.05 -2.25 -7.78
C GLN A 127 -12.85 -0.78 -7.34
N ILE A 128 -11.78 -0.12 -7.80
CA ILE A 128 -11.50 1.27 -7.45
C ILE A 128 -12.53 2.20 -8.13
N PRO A 129 -13.24 3.06 -7.39
CA PRO A 129 -14.12 4.08 -7.97
C PRO A 129 -13.38 5.00 -8.95
N ALA A 130 -14.03 5.37 -10.06
CA ALA A 130 -13.39 6.12 -11.15
C ALA A 130 -12.71 7.44 -10.70
N ASN A 131 -13.28 8.13 -9.71
CA ASN A 131 -12.71 9.36 -9.16
C ASN A 131 -11.43 9.14 -8.31
N ILE A 132 -11.24 7.93 -7.78
CA ILE A 132 -10.02 7.52 -7.09
C ILE A 132 -9.02 6.95 -8.10
N LEU A 133 -9.50 6.12 -9.04
CA LEU A 133 -8.67 5.53 -10.09
C LEU A 133 -7.98 6.59 -10.95
N SER A 134 -8.63 7.72 -11.23
CA SER A 134 -8.00 8.85 -11.93
C SER A 134 -6.79 9.46 -11.20
N ARG A 135 -6.68 9.24 -9.88
CA ARG A 135 -5.56 9.66 -9.04
C ARG A 135 -4.47 8.59 -8.89
N VAL A 136 -4.68 7.38 -9.41
CA VAL A 136 -3.63 6.36 -9.51
C VAL A 136 -2.68 6.76 -10.63
N ILE A 137 -1.44 7.12 -10.29
CA ILE A 137 -0.45 7.64 -11.24
C ILE A 137 0.53 6.58 -11.72
N SER A 138 0.70 5.50 -10.95
CA SER A 138 1.55 4.38 -11.32
C SER A 138 1.11 3.08 -10.66
N VAL A 139 1.32 1.96 -11.34
CA VAL A 139 1.21 0.62 -10.78
C VAL A 139 2.49 -0.15 -11.10
N THR A 140 3.12 -0.76 -10.10
CA THR A 140 4.34 -1.55 -10.29
C THR A 140 4.17 -2.94 -9.69
N MET A 141 4.27 -3.96 -10.54
CA MET A 141 4.11 -5.35 -10.14
C MET A 141 5.35 -6.17 -10.49
N PHE A 142 5.65 -7.20 -9.70
CA PHE A 142 6.75 -8.14 -9.96
C PHE A 142 6.24 -9.58 -9.87
N GLY A 143 6.69 -10.47 -10.76
CA GLY A 143 6.30 -11.89 -10.75
C GLY A 143 4.79 -12.08 -10.58
N SER A 144 4.01 -11.27 -11.30
CA SER A 144 2.57 -11.07 -11.12
C SER A 144 1.85 -11.13 -12.46
N PRO A 145 0.51 -11.31 -12.47
CA PRO A 145 -0.27 -11.29 -13.70
C PRO A 145 -0.09 -10.00 -14.53
N ALA A 146 -0.60 -10.03 -15.76
CA ALA A 146 -0.63 -8.85 -16.62
C ALA A 146 -1.38 -7.68 -15.97
N CYS A 147 -0.98 -6.45 -16.33
CA CYS A 147 -1.60 -5.23 -15.88
C CYS A 147 -3.09 -5.16 -16.27
N PRO A 148 -4.01 -4.81 -15.35
CA PRO A 148 -5.40 -4.56 -15.69
C PRO A 148 -5.55 -3.40 -16.68
N THR A 149 -6.50 -3.51 -17.61
CA THR A 149 -6.69 -2.53 -18.69
C THR A 149 -7.07 -1.13 -18.19
N GLN A 150 -7.69 -1.04 -17.01
CA GLN A 150 -8.07 0.21 -16.34
C GLN A 150 -6.87 1.11 -16.01
N VAL A 151 -5.67 0.53 -15.88
CA VAL A 151 -4.41 1.24 -15.60
C VAL A 151 -3.43 1.14 -16.77
N SER A 152 -3.95 0.94 -17.98
CA SER A 152 -3.14 0.94 -19.20
C SER A 152 -2.37 2.27 -19.35
N GLY A 153 -1.11 2.17 -19.77
CA GLY A 153 -0.20 3.31 -19.90
C GLY A 153 0.40 3.83 -18.59
N ARG A 154 -0.01 3.29 -17.43
CA ARG A 154 0.56 3.64 -16.11
C ARG A 154 0.90 2.43 -15.24
N CYS A 155 0.80 1.22 -15.78
CA CYS A 155 1.15 -0.01 -15.08
C CYS A 155 2.32 -0.71 -15.76
N MET A 156 3.29 -1.13 -14.96
CA MET A 156 4.42 -1.95 -15.36
C MET A 156 4.42 -3.24 -14.53
N SER A 157 4.28 -4.39 -15.19
CA SER A 157 4.43 -5.71 -14.57
C SER A 157 5.74 -6.33 -15.04
N TYR A 158 6.68 -6.54 -14.12
CA TYR A 158 7.97 -7.15 -14.37
C TYR A 158 7.86 -8.67 -14.21
N CYS A 159 8.00 -9.37 -15.33
CA CYS A 159 8.03 -10.82 -15.40
C CYS A 159 9.44 -11.28 -15.78
N HIS A 160 10.03 -12.16 -14.99
CA HIS A 160 11.28 -12.83 -15.37
C HIS A 160 10.96 -14.02 -16.26
N SER A 161 11.78 -14.28 -17.29
CA SER A 161 11.58 -15.42 -18.17
C SER A 161 11.60 -16.73 -17.38
N GLY A 162 10.53 -17.52 -17.48
CA GLY A 162 10.36 -18.78 -16.74
C GLY A 162 9.64 -18.63 -15.40
N ASP A 163 9.19 -17.43 -15.04
CA ASP A 163 8.31 -17.22 -13.89
C ASP A 163 6.86 -17.55 -14.26
N PHE A 164 6.47 -18.79 -13.97
CA PHE A 164 5.14 -19.33 -14.26
C PHE A 164 3.99 -18.56 -13.59
N VAL A 165 4.22 -17.79 -12.51
CA VAL A 165 3.15 -16.99 -11.88
C VAL A 165 2.71 -15.88 -12.82
N SER A 166 3.65 -15.32 -13.57
CA SER A 166 3.44 -14.22 -14.51
C SER A 166 3.36 -14.64 -15.99
N ASP A 167 4.01 -15.75 -16.38
CA ASP A 167 4.00 -16.28 -17.75
C ASP A 167 2.66 -16.93 -18.13
N SER A 168 1.87 -17.33 -17.13
CA SER A 168 0.57 -17.99 -17.33
C SER A 168 -0.62 -17.03 -17.44
N ALA A 169 -0.38 -15.72 -17.31
CA ALA A 169 -1.38 -14.70 -17.05
C ALA A 169 -1.77 -13.86 -18.26
#